data_AF-A0A067HH17-F1
#
_entry.id   AF-A0A067HH17-F1
#
_cell.length_a   1.000
_cell.length_b   1.000
_cell.length_c   1.000
_cell.angle_alpha   90.00
_cell.angle_beta   90.00
_cell.angle_gamma   90.00
#
_symmetry.space_group_name_H-M   'P 1'
#
loop_
_entity.id
_entity.type
_entity.pdbx_description
1 polymer ?
#
loop_
_entity_poly.entity_id
_entity_poly.type
_entity_poly.pdbx_seq_one_letter_code
_entity_poly.pdbx_strand_id
1 'polypeptide(L)' 'VVQETIDPNAKIEFRPNTEDDPHKRKPDISRAKELLGWEPKVSLRKGLPKMVKDFRQRIFGDHKEGGAGATPDTTSSA' A
#
# COMPACT_ATOMS: atom_id res chain seq x y z
N VAL A 1 0.43 6.12 -13.37
CA VAL A 1 0.89 6.33 -11.98
C VAL A 1 0.64 5.12 -11.08
N VAL A 2 -0.59 4.60 -10.92
CA VAL A 2 -0.84 3.45 -10.01
C VAL A 2 -0.17 2.17 -10.52
N GLN A 3 -0.53 1.68 -11.72
CA GLN A 3 0.12 0.49 -12.33
C GLN A 3 1.64 0.66 -12.37
N GLU A 4 2.12 1.76 -12.96
CA GLU A 4 3.55 2.13 -12.98
C GLU A 4 4.26 2.03 -11.61
N THR A 5 3.59 2.40 -10.50
CA THR A 5 4.21 2.40 -9.16
C THR A 5 4.08 1.06 -8.44
N ILE A 6 3.01 0.30 -8.69
CA ILE A 6 2.70 -0.94 -7.97
C ILE A 6 3.19 -2.16 -8.75
N ASP A 7 2.67 -2.33 -9.97
CA ASP A 7 3.00 -3.39 -10.92
C ASP A 7 2.59 -2.94 -12.34
N PRO A 8 3.56 -2.67 -13.24
CA PRO A 8 3.27 -2.24 -14.61
C PRO A 8 2.60 -3.32 -15.45
N ASN A 9 2.64 -4.59 -15.03
CA ASN A 9 2.04 -5.72 -15.74
C ASN A 9 0.63 -6.06 -15.24
N ALA A 10 0.12 -5.33 -14.23
CA ALA A 10 -1.21 -5.58 -13.68
C ALA A 10 -2.30 -5.38 -14.75
N LYS A 11 -3.10 -6.42 -14.98
CA LYS A 11 -4.24 -6.38 -15.90
C LYS A 11 -5.34 -5.45 -15.38
N ILE A 12 -5.87 -4.58 -16.25
CA ILE A 12 -7.06 -3.77 -15.96
C ILE A 12 -8.30 -4.55 -16.35
N GLU A 13 -9.26 -4.67 -15.43
CA GLU A 13 -10.59 -5.22 -15.71
C GLU A 13 -11.65 -4.17 -15.44
N PHE A 14 -12.61 -4.03 -16.36
CA PHE A 14 -13.74 -3.12 -16.22
C PHE A 14 -14.96 -3.90 -15.73
N ARG A 15 -15.60 -3.41 -14.67
CA ARG A 15 -16.82 -3.97 -14.09
C ARG A 15 -17.88 -2.88 -13.98
N PRO A 16 -19.18 -3.21 -13.96
CA PRO A 16 -20.24 -2.25 -13.69
C PRO A 16 -19.99 -1.50 -12.39
N ASN A 17 -20.35 -0.22 -12.36
CA ASN A 17 -20.27 0.58 -11.13
C ASN A 17 -21.33 0.09 -10.12
N THR A 18 -21.09 0.34 -8.84
CA THR A 18 -22.11 0.18 -7.79
C THR A 18 -23.15 1.30 -7.91
N GLU A 19 -24.41 1.01 -7.56
CA GLU A 19 -25.51 1.98 -7.72
C GLU A 19 -25.30 3.27 -6.89
N ASP A 20 -24.67 3.15 -5.73
CA ASP A 20 -24.50 4.25 -4.77
C ASP A 20 -23.21 5.07 -4.95
N ASP A 21 -22.28 4.65 -5.82
CA ASP A 21 -21.00 5.35 -5.97
C ASP A 21 -21.06 6.49 -7.01
N PRO A 22 -20.88 7.75 -6.59
CA PRO A 22 -20.82 8.87 -7.52
C PRO A 22 -19.55 8.79 -8.36
N HIS A 23 -19.72 8.93 -9.68
CA HIS A 23 -18.65 8.78 -10.66
C HIS A 23 -17.41 9.68 -10.44
N LYS A 24 -17.58 10.88 -9.85
CA LYS A 24 -16.48 11.84 -9.64
C LYS A 24 -16.70 12.63 -8.36
N ARG A 25 -15.60 12.89 -7.64
CA ARG A 25 -15.56 13.79 -6.47
C ARG A 25 -14.38 14.74 -6.61
N LYS A 26 -14.59 16.00 -6.25
CA LYS A 26 -13.53 17.04 -6.20
C LYS A 26 -13.82 17.97 -5.02
N PRO A 27 -13.20 17.78 -3.85
CA PRO A 27 -13.44 18.63 -2.70
C PRO A 27 -12.89 20.04 -2.96
N ASP A 28 -13.68 21.06 -2.63
CA ASP A 28 -13.17 22.41 -2.43
C ASP A 28 -12.55 22.50 -1.03
N ILE A 29 -11.29 22.91 -0.97
CA ILE A 29 -10.50 23.00 0.26
C ILE A 29 -10.17 24.45 0.66
N SER A 30 -10.80 25.45 0.01
CA SER A 30 -10.50 26.87 0.24
C SER A 30 -10.64 27.26 1.71
N ARG A 31 -11.71 26.79 2.38
CA ARG A 31 -11.92 27.03 3.81
C ARG A 31 -10.79 26.50 4.71
N ALA A 32 -10.23 25.33 4.39
CA ALA A 32 -9.12 24.77 5.17
C ALA A 32 -7.82 25.55 4.93
N LYS A 33 -7.61 26.05 3.71
CA LYS A 33 -6.47 26.93 3.40
C LYS A 33 -6.57 28.26 4.14
N GLU A 34 -7.72 28.91 4.08
CA GLU A 34 -7.94 30.25 4.65
C GLU A 34 -7.93 30.23 6.17
N LEU A 35 -8.63 29.29 6.80
CA LEU A 35 -8.81 29.28 8.25
C LEU A 35 -7.70 28.55 8.99
N LEU A 36 -7.08 27.55 8.38
CA LEU A 36 -6.12 26.67 9.04
C LEU A 36 -4.71 26.78 8.45
N GLY A 37 -4.52 27.52 7.34
CA GLY A 37 -3.26 27.49 6.59
C GLY A 37 -2.91 26.09 6.09
N TRP A 38 -3.91 25.21 5.94
CA TRP A 38 -3.69 23.80 5.66
C TRP A 38 -3.96 23.46 4.20
N GLU A 39 -3.07 22.64 3.63
CA GLU A 39 -3.26 22.01 2.34
C GLU A 39 -2.46 20.69 2.23
N PRO A 40 -2.83 19.77 1.33
CA PRO A 40 -2.08 18.55 1.09
C PRO A 40 -0.68 18.85 0.52
N LYS A 41 0.36 18.42 1.24
CA LYS A 41 1.77 18.63 0.85
C LYS A 41 2.38 17.47 0.06
N VAL A 42 1.74 16.30 0.08
CA VAL A 42 2.24 15.07 -0.55
C VAL A 42 1.42 14.79 -1.79
N SER A 43 2.05 14.84 -2.96
CA SER A 43 1.40 14.47 -4.22
C SER A 43 1.20 12.96 -4.34
N LEU A 44 0.28 12.54 -5.20
CA LEU A 44 0.01 11.11 -5.45
C LEU A 44 1.27 10.34 -5.84
N ARG A 45 2.09 10.88 -6.75
CA ARG A 45 3.35 10.26 -7.20
C ARG A 45 4.38 10.12 -6.07
N LYS A 46 4.38 11.02 -5.08
CA LYS A 46 5.24 10.92 -3.89
C LYS A 46 4.67 10.00 -2.81
N GLY A 47 3.34 9.95 -2.67
CA GLY A 47 2.64 9.18 -1.64
C GLY A 47 2.55 7.69 -1.96
N LEU A 48 2.22 7.32 -3.20
CA LEU A 48 2.01 5.92 -3.61
C LEU A 48 3.21 5.00 -3.28
N PRO A 49 4.48 5.37 -3.55
CA PRO A 49 5.62 4.50 -3.20
C PRO A 49 5.73 4.20 -1.70
N LYS A 50 5.35 5.16 -0.84
CA LYS A 50 5.36 4.96 0.62
C LYS A 50 4.34 3.91 1.04
N MET A 51 3.15 3.98 0.46
CA MET A 51 2.10 2.99 0.68
C MET A 51 2.55 1.61 0.18
N VAL A 52 3.12 1.51 -1.03
CA VAL A 52 3.63 0.23 -1.56
C VAL A 52 4.68 -0.41 -0.64
N LYS A 53 5.64 0.39 -0.17
CA LYS A 53 6.67 -0.09 0.76
C LYS A 53 6.05 -0.67 2.03
N ASP A 54 5.14 0.09 2.64
CA ASP A 54 4.45 -0.31 3.87
C ASP A 54 3.63 -1.59 3.69
N PHE A 55 2.84 -1.70 2.62
CA PHE A 55 2.06 -2.91 2.33
C PHE A 55 2.96 -4.11 2.04
N ARG A 56 4.06 -3.95 1.29
CA ARG A 56 5.01 -5.05 1.04
C ARG A 56 5.60 -5.56 2.36
N GLN A 57 5.93 -4.66 3.29
CA GLN A 57 6.42 -5.05 4.60
C GLN A 57 5.33 -5.78 5.41
N ARG A 58 4.11 -5.25 5.49
CA ARG A 58 3.05 -5.87 6.30
C ARG A 58 2.58 -7.22 5.77
N ILE A 59 2.62 -7.43 4.45
CA ILE A 59 2.13 -8.66 3.81
C ILE A 59 3.22 -9.72 3.64
N PHE A 60 4.47 -9.32 3.37
CA PHE A 60 5.57 -10.25 3.07
C PHE A 60 6.73 -10.20 4.07
N GLY A 61 6.73 -9.22 4.98
CA GLY A 61 7.91 -8.80 5.72
C GLY A 61 8.06 -9.27 7.16
N ASP A 62 7.14 -10.08 7.71
CA ASP A 62 7.30 -10.66 9.06
C ASP A 62 6.97 -12.16 9.09
N HIS A 63 7.86 -12.96 8.49
CA HIS A 63 8.19 -14.30 8.99
C HIS A 63 9.61 -14.25 9.57
N LYS A 64 9.82 -13.42 10.60
CA LYS A 64 11.01 -13.59 11.44
C LYS A 64 10.57 -14.36 12.67
N GLU A 65 10.47 -15.68 12.52
CA GLU A 65 10.27 -16.58 13.65
C GLU A 65 11.34 -16.27 14.70
N GLY A 66 10.89 -15.78 15.86
CA GLY A 66 11.64 -15.86 17.09
C GLY A 66 11.76 -17.34 17.46
N GLY A 67 12.90 -17.93 17.10
CA GLY A 67 13.26 -19.31 17.41
C GLY A 67 14.76 -19.44 17.66
N ALA A 68 15.33 -18.54 18.46
CA ALA A 68 16.61 -18.81 19.11
C ALA A 68 16.37 -19.82 20.24
N GLY A 69 16.52 -21.12 19.93
CA GLY A 69 16.37 -22.20 20.89
C GLY A 69 17.01 -23.52 20.39
N ALA A 70 18.28 -23.70 20.77
CA ALA A 70 18.95 -24.98 21.06
C ALA A 70 19.17 -26.04 19.93
N THR A 71 20.32 -25.92 19.25
CA THR A 71 21.44 -26.90 19.06
C THR A 71 21.16 -28.39 18.66
N PRO A 72 22.18 -29.27 18.46
CA PRO A 72 22.53 -29.83 17.15
C PRO A 72 22.40 -31.37 17.07
N ASP A 73 22.64 -31.91 15.88
CA ASP A 73 22.97 -33.32 15.56
C ASP A 73 21.99 -34.44 15.98
N THR A 74 21.57 -35.25 15.00
CA THR A 74 21.74 -36.72 15.04
C THR A 74 21.61 -37.31 13.64
N THR A 75 22.63 -38.08 13.30
CA THR A 75 22.88 -38.94 12.15
C THR A 75 21.84 -40.07 11.93
N SER A 76 21.74 -40.54 10.68
CA SER A 76 21.65 -41.96 10.25
C SER A 76 20.34 -42.51 9.65
N SER A 77 20.51 -42.99 8.40
CA SER A 77 19.93 -44.19 7.74
C SER A 77 18.40 -44.26 7.56
N ALA A 78 17.85 -44.71 6.43
CA ALA A 78 18.29 -45.69 5.45
C ALA A 78 17.74 -45.39 4.05
#